data_AF-A0A8S3Q0H9-F1
#
_entry.id   AF-A0A8S3Q0H9-F1
#
_cell.length_a   1.000
_cell.length_b   1.000
_cell.length_c   1.000
_cell.angle_alpha   90.00
_cell.angle_beta   90.00
_cell.angle_gamma   90.00
#
_symmetry.space_group_name_H-M   'P 1'
#
loop_
_entity.id
_entity.type
_entity.pdbx_description
1 polymer ?
#
loop_
_entity_poly.entity_id
_entity_poly.type
_entity_poly.pdbx_seq_one_letter_code
_entity_poly.pdbx_strand_id
1 'polypeptide(L)'
;MKEIFQLTFQQNCNLSLSYIHTSENPSDYLSRVYSKSDASISKRTWIYIQQKFGPHSVDMFSLDSNAMLDNEGFEISHFTPYKTPLSSGVDAFAQIYKSSEIYYAFPPFCLISAVVKFIIQEKITCTLIFPDFKPVKPWFTVILSYSKEIVTIGYKGDKGVLLYPSKKGFLPDKRGLQCNLCAAKFSFIGDNNTCADKYSKIISTNPQKFIPVLFIGDSIIRFLTDVYDNVHVVSNGGAKLMDSFHCLIRLIDILDVFVVIFHSGTNDLNKHFKPGDIQLKNAKKDIQYVFSSIRDLQTKHDIAFVFSGCIKTCNDVVNFRINDFNTHSKELCRRFNFFFIDNSNISKRGLVDSVHLNETGRNMFIQNLNGFMS
;
A
#
# COMPACT_ATOMS: atom_id res chain seq x y z
N MET A 1 10.85 7.22 30.55
CA MET A 1 10.32 6.11 31.38
C MET A 1 11.42 5.17 31.88
N LYS A 2 12.36 4.74 31.03
CA LYS A 2 13.49 3.88 31.41
C LYS A 2 14.35 4.46 32.55
N GLU A 3 14.61 5.76 32.50
CA GLU A 3 15.37 6.49 33.54
C GLU A 3 14.63 6.58 34.87
N ILE A 4 13.32 6.84 34.86
CA ILE A 4 12.48 6.86 36.08
C ILE A 4 12.50 5.48 36.73
N PHE A 5 12.36 4.42 35.95
CA PHE A 5 12.37 3.04 36.44
C PHE A 5 13.75 2.63 37.01
N GLN A 6 14.83 3.05 36.35
CA GLN A 6 16.19 2.87 36.87
C GLN A 6 16.39 3.64 38.18
N LEU A 7 15.89 4.86 38.28
CA LEU A 7 15.99 5.68 39.47
C LEU A 7 15.21 5.05 40.64
N THR A 8 13.97 4.60 40.41
CA THR A 8 13.15 3.95 41.44
C THR A 8 13.79 2.64 41.92
N PHE A 9 14.42 1.89 41.02
CA PHE A 9 15.16 0.68 41.38
C PHE A 9 16.42 0.99 42.18
N GLN A 10 17.22 1.98 41.74
CA GLN A 10 18.44 2.41 42.45
C GLN A 10 18.15 2.99 43.83
N GLN A 11 17.03 3.68 43.99
CA GLN A 11 16.64 4.35 45.23
C GLN A 11 15.68 3.51 46.10
N ASN A 12 15.44 2.25 45.73
CA ASN A 12 14.49 1.36 46.40
C ASN A 12 13.11 2.00 46.68
N CYS A 13 12.63 2.80 45.73
CA CYS A 13 11.37 3.51 45.82
C CYS A 13 10.27 2.71 45.11
N ASN A 14 9.09 2.65 45.74
CA ASN A 14 7.90 2.06 45.11
C ASN A 14 7.19 3.13 44.28
N LEU A 15 7.06 2.89 42.97
CA LEU A 15 6.29 3.74 42.08
C LEU A 15 4.87 3.18 41.95
N SER A 16 3.90 3.92 42.47
CA SER A 16 2.47 3.65 42.25
C SER A 16 1.88 4.71 41.33
N LEU A 17 1.11 4.26 40.34
CA LEU A 17 0.39 5.13 39.41
C LEU A 17 -1.09 5.08 39.78
N SER A 18 -1.65 6.23 40.18
CA SER A 18 -3.08 6.42 40.38
C SER A 18 -3.63 7.40 39.36
N TYR A 19 -4.82 7.08 38.84
CA TYR A 19 -5.57 8.03 38.02
C TYR A 19 -6.25 9.04 38.94
N ILE A 20 -6.10 10.33 38.65
CA ILE A 20 -6.81 11.42 39.32
C ILE A 20 -7.66 12.10 38.26
N HIS A 21 -8.96 12.25 38.53
CA HIS A 21 -9.87 12.89 37.59
C HIS A 21 -9.43 14.34 37.34
N THR A 22 -9.58 14.82 36.11
CA THR A 22 -9.09 16.16 35.73
C THR A 22 -9.62 17.28 36.62
N SER A 23 -10.89 17.19 37.05
CA SER A 23 -11.49 18.17 37.96
C SER A 23 -10.78 18.25 39.32
N GLU A 24 -10.03 17.22 39.68
CA GLU A 24 -9.37 17.06 40.98
C GLU A 24 -7.85 17.21 40.89
N ASN A 25 -7.28 17.29 39.69
CA ASN A 25 -5.84 17.42 39.47
C ASN A 25 -5.47 18.89 39.16
N PRO A 26 -5.00 19.68 40.16
CA PRO A 26 -4.65 21.09 39.96
C PRO A 26 -3.47 21.29 38.99
N SER A 27 -2.66 20.25 38.76
CA SER A 27 -1.55 20.26 37.82
C SER A 27 -1.96 19.94 36.38
N ASP A 28 -3.14 19.36 36.16
CA ASP A 28 -3.62 18.95 34.83
C ASP A 28 -3.79 20.16 33.90
N TYR A 29 -4.21 21.31 34.45
CA TYR A 29 -4.31 22.55 33.69
C TYR A 29 -2.95 23.03 33.15
N LEU A 30 -1.87 22.83 33.90
CA LEU A 30 -0.52 23.29 33.55
C LEU A 30 0.24 22.31 32.66
N SER A 31 -0.08 21.01 32.73
CA SER A 31 0.59 19.95 31.97
C SER A 31 -0.10 19.59 30.65
N ARG A 32 -1.35 20.04 30.41
CA ARG A 32 -2.09 19.74 29.18
C ARG A 32 -1.43 20.34 27.94
N VAL A 33 -0.73 19.48 27.20
CA VAL A 33 -0.31 19.73 25.83
C VAL A 33 -1.45 19.29 24.90
N TYR A 34 -2.18 20.26 24.34
CA TYR A 34 -3.23 19.98 23.37
C TYR A 34 -2.59 19.61 22.03
N SER A 35 -2.57 18.32 21.70
CA SER A 35 -2.04 17.86 20.42
C SER A 35 -3.10 17.91 19.34
N LYS A 36 -2.69 18.27 18.12
CA LYS A 36 -3.54 18.15 16.94
C LYS A 36 -3.78 16.69 16.54
N SER A 37 -2.98 15.75 17.04
CA SER A 37 -3.20 14.32 16.87
C SER A 37 -4.48 13.83 17.53
N ASP A 38 -4.95 14.55 18.56
CA ASP A 38 -6.10 14.13 19.36
C ASP A 38 -7.40 14.72 18.80
N ALA A 39 -7.38 15.13 17.54
CA ALA A 39 -8.55 15.65 16.84
C ALA A 39 -9.66 14.60 16.82
N SER A 40 -10.89 15.09 16.79
CA SER A 40 -12.10 14.26 16.75
C SER A 40 -12.94 14.63 15.53
N ILE A 41 -13.71 13.67 15.03
CA ILE A 41 -14.70 13.93 13.98
C ILE A 41 -15.90 14.64 14.63
N SER A 42 -16.45 15.65 13.95
CA SER A 42 -17.61 16.35 14.49
C SER A 42 -18.84 15.44 14.52
N LYS A 43 -19.77 15.72 15.44
CA LYS A 43 -21.04 14.97 15.57
C LYS A 43 -21.78 14.82 14.24
N ARG A 44 -21.83 15.88 13.43
CA ARG A 44 -22.50 15.84 12.12
C ARG A 44 -21.83 14.86 11.16
N THR A 45 -20.50 14.92 11.06
CA THR A 45 -19.74 14.01 10.20
C THR A 45 -19.78 12.58 10.74
N TRP A 46 -19.79 12.40 12.05
CA TRP A 46 -19.92 11.10 12.68
C TRP A 46 -21.27 10.42 12.37
N ILE A 47 -22.38 11.16 12.46
CA ILE A 47 -23.70 10.66 12.05
C ILE A 47 -23.70 10.20 10.59
N TYR A 48 -23.06 10.96 9.69
CA TYR A 48 -22.91 10.57 8.30
C TYR A 48 -22.12 9.26 8.14
N ILE A 49 -21.00 9.10 8.87
CA ILE A 49 -20.21 7.87 8.87
C ILE A 49 -21.02 6.68 9.42
N GLN A 50 -21.78 6.87 10.49
CA GLN A 50 -22.65 5.84 11.06
C GLN A 50 -23.72 5.39 10.07
N GLN A 51 -24.37 6.32 9.38
CA GLN A 51 -25.37 6.02 8.35
C GLN A 51 -24.76 5.28 7.16
N LYS A 52 -23.52 5.63 6.79
CA LYS A 52 -22.86 5.09 5.60
C LYS A 52 -22.24 3.72 5.85
N PHE A 53 -21.58 3.52 6.99
CA PHE A 53 -20.70 2.38 7.24
C PHE A 53 -20.92 1.69 8.59
N GLY A 54 -21.75 2.26 9.46
CA GLY A 54 -22.07 1.73 10.78
C GLY A 54 -23.15 0.64 10.75
N PRO A 55 -23.68 0.27 11.93
CA PRO A 55 -23.34 0.83 13.24
C PRO A 55 -21.94 0.38 13.72
N HIS A 56 -21.08 1.33 14.06
CA HIS A 56 -19.80 1.02 14.70
C HIS A 56 -19.99 0.77 16.19
N SER A 57 -19.29 -0.23 16.72
CA SER A 57 -19.40 -0.65 18.12
C SER A 57 -18.14 -0.36 18.94
N VAL A 58 -17.00 -0.11 18.28
CA VAL A 58 -15.72 0.13 18.95
C VAL A 58 -14.91 1.21 18.23
N ASP A 59 -14.37 2.19 18.96
CA ASP A 59 -13.37 3.15 18.48
C ASP A 59 -11.94 2.68 18.84
N MET A 60 -11.12 2.44 17.82
CA MET A 60 -9.75 1.95 17.99
C MET A 60 -8.77 3.03 18.46
N PHE A 61 -9.03 4.32 18.23
CA PHE A 61 -8.05 5.38 18.45
C PHE A 61 -8.71 6.63 19.05
N SER A 62 -9.15 6.52 20.31
CA SER A 62 -9.72 7.67 21.03
C SER A 62 -9.08 7.86 22.41
N LEU A 63 -9.40 9.00 23.00
CA LEU A 63 -9.20 9.33 24.40
C LEU A 63 -10.60 9.38 25.05
N ASP A 64 -10.67 9.21 26.35
CA ASP A 64 -11.92 9.38 27.13
C ASP A 64 -12.65 10.70 26.78
N SER A 65 -11.90 11.76 26.50
CA SER A 65 -12.47 13.08 26.18
C SER A 65 -13.05 13.22 24.78
N ASN A 66 -12.78 12.28 23.87
CA ASN A 66 -13.21 12.35 22.47
C ASN A 66 -13.82 11.06 21.93
N ALA A 67 -14.19 10.13 22.82
CA ALA A 67 -14.89 8.90 22.47
C ALA A 67 -16.15 9.20 21.65
N MET A 68 -16.39 8.38 20.63
CA MET A 68 -17.58 8.50 19.78
C MET A 68 -18.83 7.98 20.48
N LEU A 69 -19.99 8.51 20.08
CA LEU A 69 -21.28 8.13 20.64
C LEU A 69 -22.05 7.23 19.67
N ASP A 70 -22.82 6.28 20.18
CA ASP A 70 -23.79 5.54 19.37
C ASP A 70 -25.02 6.40 19.01
N ASN A 71 -26.02 5.78 18.38
CA ASN A 71 -27.25 6.46 17.98
C ASN A 71 -28.16 6.82 19.16
N GLU A 72 -27.96 6.20 20.32
CA GLU A 72 -28.70 6.42 21.56
C GLU A 72 -28.02 7.50 22.43
N GLY A 73 -26.79 7.89 22.07
CA GLY A 73 -26.01 8.93 22.73
C GLY A 73 -25.08 8.39 23.81
N PHE A 74 -24.89 7.08 23.90
CA PHE A 74 -23.93 6.45 24.81
C PHE A 74 -22.56 6.33 24.15
N GLU A 75 -21.49 6.43 24.92
CA GLU A 75 -20.13 6.23 24.42
C GLU A 75 -19.96 4.79 23.94
N ILE A 76 -19.43 4.62 22.72
CA ILE A 76 -19.03 3.30 22.24
C ILE A 76 -17.76 2.85 22.97
N SER A 77 -17.58 1.53 23.09
CA SER A 77 -16.34 0.96 23.61
C SER A 77 -15.14 1.52 22.85
N HIS A 78 -14.03 1.77 23.55
CA HIS A 78 -12.89 2.38 22.89
C HIS A 78 -11.54 2.02 23.47
N PHE A 79 -10.50 2.17 22.65
CA PHE A 79 -9.12 1.93 23.03
C PHE A 79 -8.34 3.24 23.13
N THR A 80 -7.55 3.34 24.19
CA THR A 80 -6.70 4.49 24.48
C THR A 80 -5.21 4.12 24.35
N PRO A 81 -4.30 5.09 24.10
CA PRO A 81 -2.86 4.79 24.03
C PRO A 81 -2.26 4.32 25.37
N TYR A 82 -2.90 4.64 26.49
CA TYR A 82 -2.51 4.27 27.84
C TYR A 82 -3.75 3.99 28.69
N LYS A 83 -3.61 3.21 29.76
CA LYS A 83 -4.72 2.80 30.62
C LYS A 83 -5.48 3.99 31.20
N THR A 84 -6.78 4.07 30.94
CA THR A 84 -7.69 5.00 31.59
C THR A 84 -8.89 4.26 32.18
N PRO A 85 -9.62 4.85 33.14
CA PRO A 85 -10.79 4.21 33.75
C PRO A 85 -11.95 3.97 32.78
N LEU A 86 -12.06 4.78 31.72
CA LEU A 86 -13.17 4.71 30.76
C LEU A 86 -12.82 3.90 29.50
N SER A 87 -11.53 3.64 29.26
CA SER A 87 -11.09 2.79 28.15
C SER A 87 -11.53 1.33 28.33
N SER A 88 -12.00 0.71 27.25
CA SER A 88 -12.26 -0.73 27.17
C SER A 88 -11.00 -1.56 26.90
N GLY A 89 -9.92 -0.90 26.47
CA GLY A 89 -8.63 -1.52 26.15
C GLY A 89 -7.54 -0.49 25.94
N VAL A 90 -6.29 -0.95 25.91
CA VAL A 90 -5.10 -0.09 25.79
C VAL A 90 -4.27 -0.53 24.61
N ASP A 91 -3.87 0.40 23.75
CA ASP A 91 -3.15 0.13 22.51
C ASP A 91 -3.97 -0.75 21.55
N ALA A 92 -4.47 -0.12 20.48
CA ALA A 92 -5.26 -0.78 19.45
C ALA A 92 -4.54 -1.99 18.84
N PHE A 93 -3.21 -1.95 18.71
CA PHE A 93 -2.44 -3.05 18.09
C PHE A 93 -2.30 -4.27 18.99
N ALA A 94 -2.57 -4.13 20.29
CA ALA A 94 -2.48 -5.19 21.28
C ALA A 94 -3.84 -5.86 21.58
N GLN A 95 -4.93 -5.39 20.96
CA GLN A 95 -6.28 -5.90 21.23
C GLN A 95 -6.61 -7.14 20.40
N ILE A 96 -7.52 -7.97 20.93
CA ILE A 96 -8.12 -9.09 20.20
C ILE A 96 -9.41 -8.60 19.53
N TYR A 97 -9.45 -8.69 18.21
CA TYR A 97 -10.57 -8.21 17.40
C TYR A 97 -11.58 -9.33 17.15
N LYS A 98 -12.86 -9.05 17.44
CA LYS A 98 -13.96 -9.98 17.25
C LYS A 98 -14.61 -9.74 15.89
N SER A 99 -14.92 -10.82 15.18
CA SER A 99 -15.61 -10.76 13.89
C SER A 99 -17.04 -10.22 13.96
N SER A 100 -17.66 -10.25 15.15
CA SER A 100 -19.02 -9.73 15.40
C SER A 100 -19.07 -8.22 15.61
N GLU A 101 -17.92 -7.56 15.79
CA GLU A 101 -17.83 -6.12 16.05
C GLU A 101 -17.46 -5.36 14.77
N ILE A 102 -17.95 -4.13 14.65
CA ILE A 102 -17.59 -3.23 13.54
C ILE A 102 -16.77 -2.08 14.13
N TYR A 103 -15.51 -2.04 13.75
CA TYR A 103 -14.55 -1.10 14.33
C TYR A 103 -14.52 0.22 13.55
N TYR A 104 -14.25 1.31 14.26
CA TYR A 104 -13.96 2.61 13.70
C TYR A 104 -12.52 2.98 14.06
N ALA A 105 -11.77 3.52 13.10
CA ALA A 105 -10.39 3.94 13.30
C ALA A 105 -10.18 5.35 12.77
N PHE A 106 -9.82 6.27 13.67
CA PHE A 106 -9.30 7.58 13.31
C PHE A 106 -7.91 7.80 13.94
N PRO A 107 -6.87 7.15 13.39
CA PRO A 107 -5.56 7.21 14.01
C PRO A 107 -4.88 8.57 13.78
N PRO A 108 -3.90 8.93 14.62
CA PRO A 108 -2.91 9.93 14.27
C PRO A 108 -2.35 9.69 12.87
N PHE A 109 -2.24 10.72 12.04
CA PHE A 109 -1.93 10.56 10.61
C PHE A 109 -0.60 9.87 10.32
N CYS A 110 0.37 9.97 11.23
CA CYS A 110 1.65 9.26 11.12
C CYS A 110 1.52 7.74 11.27
N LEU A 111 0.43 7.24 11.88
CA LEU A 111 0.20 5.82 12.13
C LEU A 111 -0.63 5.13 11.05
N ILE A 112 -1.16 5.87 10.07
CA ILE A 112 -2.08 5.30 9.06
C ILE A 112 -1.48 4.08 8.37
N SER A 113 -0.21 4.11 7.94
CA SER A 113 0.43 2.94 7.32
C SER A 113 0.39 1.70 8.21
N ALA A 114 0.73 1.86 9.50
CA ALA A 114 0.75 0.76 10.45
C ALA A 114 -0.66 0.22 10.71
N VAL A 115 -1.63 1.12 10.85
CA VAL A 115 -3.05 0.77 11.06
C VAL A 115 -3.62 0.01 9.87
N VAL A 116 -3.35 0.48 8.64
CA VAL A 116 -3.81 -0.20 7.42
C VAL A 116 -3.23 -1.61 7.33
N LYS A 117 -1.92 -1.75 7.57
CA LYS A 117 -1.26 -3.06 7.58
C LYS A 117 -1.89 -3.99 8.62
N PHE A 118 -2.12 -3.49 9.83
CA PHE A 118 -2.73 -4.25 10.91
C PHE A 118 -4.17 -4.69 10.60
N ILE A 119 -5.01 -3.79 10.09
CA ILE A 119 -6.38 -4.10 9.65
C ILE A 119 -6.40 -5.25 8.64
N ILE A 120 -5.46 -5.25 7.69
CA ILE A 120 -5.38 -6.28 6.64
C ILE A 120 -4.89 -7.61 7.22
N GLN A 121 -3.83 -7.59 8.05
CA GLN A 121 -3.24 -8.78 8.65
C GLN A 121 -4.23 -9.50 9.57
N GLU A 122 -4.90 -8.74 10.45
CA GLU A 122 -5.88 -9.25 11.40
C GLU A 122 -7.29 -9.37 10.79
N LYS A 123 -7.44 -9.03 9.50
CA LYS A 123 -8.71 -9.10 8.74
C LYS A 123 -9.87 -8.38 9.46
N ILE A 124 -9.60 -7.20 10.01
CA ILE A 124 -10.53 -6.45 10.85
C ILE A 124 -11.60 -5.78 9.99
N THR A 125 -12.88 -6.04 10.26
CA THR A 125 -13.98 -5.28 9.64
C THR A 125 -14.07 -3.91 10.28
N CYS A 126 -13.68 -2.87 9.55
CA CYS A 126 -13.59 -1.53 10.12
C CYS A 126 -13.87 -0.42 9.10
N THR A 127 -14.07 0.78 9.62
CA THR A 127 -14.03 2.03 8.85
C THR A 127 -12.83 2.84 9.27
N LEU A 128 -11.92 3.09 8.33
CA LEU A 128 -10.72 3.90 8.54
C LEU A 128 -10.93 5.31 8.02
N ILE A 129 -10.63 6.31 8.85
CA ILE A 129 -10.58 7.72 8.47
C ILE A 129 -9.14 8.11 8.14
N PHE A 130 -8.94 8.77 6.99
CA PHE A 130 -7.62 9.16 6.52
C PHE A 130 -7.66 10.43 5.65
N PRO A 131 -6.58 11.23 5.62
CA PRO A 131 -6.46 12.39 4.76
C PRO A 131 -6.05 12.01 3.33
N ASP A 132 -6.66 12.61 2.30
CA ASP A 132 -6.15 12.52 0.93
C ASP A 132 -5.06 13.58 0.70
N PHE A 133 -3.81 13.22 1.04
CA PHE A 133 -2.66 14.09 0.85
C PHE A 133 -2.20 14.13 -0.61
N LYS A 134 -1.64 15.29 -1.01
CA LYS A 134 -0.89 15.47 -2.25
C LYS A 134 0.54 15.92 -1.91
N PRO A 135 1.60 15.25 -2.39
CA PRO A 135 1.56 14.03 -3.21
C PRO A 135 0.98 12.83 -2.45
N VAL A 136 0.42 11.87 -3.20
CA VAL A 136 -0.22 10.66 -2.67
C VAL A 136 0.79 9.87 -1.85
N LYS A 137 0.36 9.39 -0.67
CA LYS A 137 1.20 8.56 0.20
C LYS A 137 1.02 7.08 -0.14
N PRO A 138 2.04 6.23 0.02
CA PRO A 138 1.96 4.82 -0.39
C PRO A 138 0.76 4.05 0.23
N TRP A 139 0.49 4.31 1.52
CA TRP A 139 -0.64 3.71 2.23
C TRP A 139 -2.00 4.03 1.64
N PHE A 140 -2.17 5.16 0.93
CA PHE A 140 -3.44 5.52 0.28
C PHE A 140 -3.82 4.46 -0.73
N THR A 141 -2.84 3.94 -1.46
CA THR A 141 -3.07 2.90 -2.45
C THR A 141 -3.43 1.56 -1.81
N VAL A 142 -2.79 1.22 -0.70
CA VAL A 142 -3.18 0.05 0.11
C VAL A 142 -4.66 0.16 0.50
N ILE A 143 -5.09 1.33 0.97
CA ILE A 143 -6.50 1.57 1.33
C ILE A 143 -7.41 1.37 0.11
N LEU A 144 -7.03 1.89 -1.06
CA LEU A 144 -7.80 1.72 -2.29
C LEU A 144 -7.96 0.24 -2.66
N SER A 145 -6.95 -0.60 -2.47
CA SER A 145 -6.96 -2.01 -2.88
C SER A 145 -7.83 -2.91 -1.98
N TYR A 146 -7.86 -2.66 -0.66
CA TYR A 146 -8.54 -3.53 0.30
C TYR A 146 -9.86 -2.99 0.82
N SER A 147 -10.17 -1.72 0.57
CA SER A 147 -11.48 -1.17 0.93
C SER A 147 -12.56 -1.59 -0.06
N LYS A 148 -13.73 -1.96 0.47
CA LYS A 148 -14.94 -2.20 -0.33
C LYS A 148 -15.52 -0.90 -0.87
N GLU A 149 -15.41 0.18 -0.10
CA GLU A 149 -15.98 1.47 -0.44
C GLU A 149 -15.17 2.60 0.20
N ILE A 150 -15.07 3.74 -0.49
CA ILE A 150 -14.46 4.97 0.01
C ILE A 150 -15.39 6.13 -0.29
N VAL A 151 -15.56 7.02 0.69
CA VAL A 151 -16.27 8.29 0.53
C VAL A 151 -15.45 9.45 1.06
N THR A 152 -15.54 10.60 0.40
CA THR A 152 -15.05 11.86 0.94
C THR A 152 -16.05 12.37 1.99
N ILE A 153 -15.56 12.61 3.20
CA ILE A 153 -16.37 13.09 4.34
C ILE A 153 -16.16 14.58 4.63
N GLY A 154 -15.18 15.20 3.98
CA GLY A 154 -14.94 16.64 4.01
C GLY A 154 -13.92 17.06 2.97
N TYR A 155 -14.10 18.24 2.40
CA TYR A 155 -13.21 18.81 1.40
C TYR A 155 -12.23 19.80 2.03
N LYS A 156 -11.08 20.00 1.37
CA LYS A 156 -10.11 21.03 1.77
C LYS A 156 -10.80 22.39 1.92
N GLY A 157 -10.58 23.05 3.05
CA GLY A 157 -11.20 24.32 3.42
C GLY A 157 -12.48 24.17 4.26
N ASP A 158 -13.12 22.99 4.28
CA ASP A 158 -14.30 22.77 5.10
C ASP A 158 -13.99 22.96 6.58
N LYS A 159 -14.90 23.65 7.27
CA LYS A 159 -14.83 23.88 8.71
C LYS A 159 -15.83 22.99 9.43
N GLY A 160 -15.45 22.51 10.61
CA GLY A 160 -16.35 21.71 11.45
C GLY A 160 -16.47 20.25 11.02
N VAL A 161 -15.59 19.75 10.14
CA VAL A 161 -15.43 18.30 9.90
C VAL A 161 -14.57 17.69 11.01
N LEU A 162 -13.40 18.31 11.26
CA LEU A 162 -12.54 17.98 12.39
C LEU A 162 -12.65 19.04 13.49
N LEU A 163 -12.65 18.56 14.73
CA LEU A 163 -12.59 19.35 15.94
C LEU A 163 -11.26 19.07 16.63
N TYR A 164 -10.55 20.12 17.02
CA TYR A 164 -9.28 20.04 17.70
C TYR A 164 -9.44 20.38 19.17
N PRO A 165 -8.71 19.70 20.07
CA PRO A 165 -8.81 19.97 21.49
C PRO A 165 -8.31 21.39 21.79
N SER A 166 -8.98 22.06 22.71
CA SER A 166 -8.66 23.41 23.16
C SER A 166 -9.06 23.58 24.62
N LYS A 167 -8.67 24.72 25.22
CA LYS A 167 -9.11 25.12 26.57
C LYS A 167 -10.64 25.22 26.72
N LYS A 168 -11.38 25.36 25.61
CA LYS A 168 -12.85 25.46 25.61
C LYS A 168 -13.52 24.18 25.09
N GLY A 169 -12.80 23.06 25.11
CA GLY A 169 -13.24 21.80 24.51
C GLY A 169 -12.83 21.67 23.03
N PHE A 170 -13.55 20.85 22.29
CA PHE A 170 -13.25 20.52 20.90
C PHE A 170 -13.83 21.56 19.93
N LEU A 171 -12.95 22.28 19.21
CA LEU A 171 -13.34 23.38 18.32
C LEU A 171 -12.81 23.19 16.89
N PRO A 172 -13.53 23.64 15.85
CA PRO A 172 -13.02 23.61 14.49
C PRO A 172 -11.74 24.44 14.30
N ASP A 173 -10.81 24.00 13.44
CA ASP A 173 -9.69 24.86 13.01
C ASP A 173 -10.25 26.02 12.15
N LYS A 174 -9.81 27.24 12.46
CA LYS A 174 -10.20 28.46 11.73
C LYS A 174 -9.86 28.39 10.24
N ARG A 175 -8.82 27.62 9.88
CA ARG A 175 -8.33 27.42 8.51
C ARG A 175 -9.06 26.29 7.77
N GLY A 176 -9.94 25.55 8.45
CA GLY A 176 -10.59 24.36 7.90
C GLY A 176 -9.62 23.22 7.62
N LEU A 177 -10.12 22.18 6.96
CA LEU A 177 -9.32 21.03 6.54
C LEU A 177 -8.18 21.45 5.60
N GLN A 178 -6.99 20.91 5.82
CA GLN A 178 -5.81 21.21 4.98
C GLN A 178 -5.74 20.34 3.71
N CYS A 179 -6.51 19.26 3.69
CA CYS A 179 -6.65 18.28 2.63
C CYS A 179 -8.06 17.70 2.69
N ASN A 180 -8.51 16.99 1.65
CA ASN A 180 -9.76 16.25 1.77
C ASN A 180 -9.59 15.17 2.85
N LEU A 181 -10.68 14.85 3.53
CA LEU A 181 -10.74 13.78 4.51
C LEU A 181 -11.70 12.71 3.98
N CYS A 182 -11.26 11.46 4.04
CA CYS A 182 -11.98 10.31 3.48
C CYS A 182 -12.22 9.24 4.53
N ALA A 183 -13.24 8.42 4.29
CA ALA A 183 -13.58 7.24 5.07
C ALA A 183 -13.57 6.01 4.16
N ALA A 184 -12.86 4.95 4.53
CA ALA A 184 -12.76 3.69 3.80
C ALA A 184 -13.35 2.53 4.61
N LYS A 185 -14.23 1.74 4.01
CA LYS A 185 -14.78 0.51 4.60
C LYS A 185 -13.92 -0.69 4.24
N PHE A 186 -13.39 -1.37 5.24
CA PHE A 186 -12.73 -2.68 5.13
C PHE A 186 -13.66 -3.78 5.61
N SER A 187 -13.73 -4.89 4.88
CA SER A 187 -14.50 -6.07 5.27
C SER A 187 -13.95 -7.29 4.54
N PHE A 188 -13.64 -8.34 5.30
CA PHE A 188 -12.93 -9.53 4.80
C PHE A 188 -13.80 -10.79 4.83
N ILE A 189 -15.08 -10.66 5.16
CA ILE A 189 -16.05 -11.76 5.21
C ILE A 189 -16.37 -12.22 3.77
N GLY A 190 -16.08 -13.48 3.47
CA GLY A 190 -16.42 -14.15 2.20
C GLY A 190 -15.34 -14.15 1.10
N ASP A 191 -14.14 -13.63 1.35
CA ASP A 191 -13.07 -13.53 0.34
C ASP A 191 -12.28 -14.84 0.20
N ASN A 192 -12.81 -15.81 -0.56
CA ASN A 192 -12.06 -16.95 -1.10
C ASN A 192 -11.48 -16.68 -2.51
N ASN A 193 -11.62 -15.45 -3.00
CA ASN A 193 -11.21 -15.09 -4.36
C ASN A 193 -9.69 -14.98 -4.46
N THR A 194 -9.14 -15.54 -5.54
CA THR A 194 -7.71 -15.48 -5.81
C THR A 194 -7.29 -14.03 -6.09
N CYS A 195 -5.99 -13.74 -5.93
CA CYS A 195 -5.43 -12.40 -6.19
C CYS A 195 -5.88 -11.87 -7.58
N ALA A 196 -5.91 -12.74 -8.61
CA ALA A 196 -6.36 -12.41 -9.97
C ALA A 196 -7.84 -11.97 -10.07
N ASP A 197 -8.73 -12.56 -9.28
CA ASP A 197 -10.17 -12.21 -9.24
C ASP A 197 -10.40 -10.87 -8.52
N LYS A 198 -9.52 -10.52 -7.57
CA LYS A 198 -9.53 -9.19 -6.93
C LYS A 198 -9.11 -8.10 -7.91
N TYR A 199 -8.08 -8.33 -8.73
CA TYR A 199 -7.57 -7.32 -9.68
C TYR A 199 -8.52 -7.02 -10.83
N SER A 200 -9.10 -8.05 -11.46
CA SER A 200 -10.09 -7.86 -12.55
C SER A 200 -11.31 -7.06 -12.08
N LYS A 201 -11.69 -7.20 -10.80
CA LYS A 201 -12.79 -6.44 -10.19
C LYS A 201 -12.40 -5.00 -9.82
N ILE A 202 -11.17 -4.76 -9.35
CA ILE A 202 -10.66 -3.40 -9.03
C ILE A 202 -10.54 -2.56 -10.31
N ILE A 203 -9.99 -3.13 -11.38
CA ILE A 203 -9.78 -2.44 -12.66
C ILE A 203 -11.14 -2.15 -13.33
N SER A 204 -12.08 -3.11 -13.31
CA SER A 204 -13.41 -2.92 -13.90
C SER A 204 -14.33 -1.97 -13.13
N THR A 205 -14.12 -1.77 -11.82
CA THR A 205 -15.02 -0.92 -10.99
C THR A 205 -14.50 0.48 -10.73
N ASN A 206 -13.20 0.76 -10.93
CA ASN A 206 -12.63 2.09 -10.73
C ASN A 206 -11.32 2.28 -11.53
N PRO A 207 -11.39 2.57 -12.85
CA PRO A 207 -10.22 2.75 -13.71
C PRO A 207 -9.32 3.97 -13.34
N GLN A 208 -9.69 4.75 -12.32
CA GLN A 208 -8.89 5.86 -11.77
C GLN A 208 -8.12 5.52 -10.48
N LYS A 209 -8.20 4.28 -9.96
CA LYS A 209 -7.46 3.87 -8.75
C LYS A 209 -5.97 3.69 -9.06
N PHE A 210 -5.13 4.47 -8.38
CA PHE A 210 -3.67 4.36 -8.39
C PHE A 210 -3.23 2.97 -7.90
N ILE A 211 -2.24 2.37 -8.55
CA ILE A 211 -1.55 1.14 -8.11
C ILE A 211 -0.06 1.49 -8.08
N PRO A 212 0.70 1.29 -6.99
CA PRO A 212 2.11 1.66 -6.91
C PRO A 212 2.86 0.55 -7.63
N VAL A 213 3.22 0.85 -8.87
CA VAL A 213 3.89 -0.09 -9.76
C VAL A 213 5.39 0.15 -9.68
N LEU A 214 6.15 -0.92 -9.51
CA LEU A 214 7.59 -0.96 -9.71
C LEU A 214 7.88 -1.60 -11.06
N PHE A 215 8.39 -0.82 -12.00
CA PHE A 215 9.03 -1.35 -13.20
C PHE A 215 10.50 -1.58 -12.93
N ILE A 216 10.98 -2.78 -13.20
CA ILE A 216 12.39 -3.13 -13.08
C ILE A 216 12.87 -3.87 -14.32
N GLY A 217 14.06 -3.53 -14.80
CA GLY A 217 14.53 -4.07 -16.05
C GLY A 217 15.77 -3.41 -16.63
N ASP A 218 15.99 -3.68 -17.91
CA ASP A 218 17.12 -3.13 -18.66
C ASP A 218 16.84 -1.73 -19.24
N SER A 219 17.66 -1.28 -20.20
CA SER A 219 17.55 0.06 -20.81
C SER A 219 16.25 0.27 -21.58
N ILE A 220 15.52 -0.78 -21.97
CA ILE A 220 14.27 -0.65 -22.73
C ILE A 220 13.21 0.10 -21.93
N ILE A 221 13.11 -0.13 -20.62
CA ILE A 221 12.06 0.49 -19.79
C ILE A 221 12.40 1.91 -19.32
N ARG A 222 13.61 2.41 -19.62
CA ARG A 222 14.09 3.69 -19.07
C ARG A 222 13.17 4.87 -19.41
N PHE A 223 12.55 4.87 -20.60
CA PHE A 223 11.68 5.96 -21.04
C PHE A 223 10.34 6.02 -20.27
N LEU A 224 9.98 4.99 -19.50
CA LEU A 224 8.71 4.96 -18.78
C LEU A 224 8.64 6.00 -17.65
N THR A 225 9.77 6.54 -17.20
CA THR A 225 9.82 7.65 -16.23
C THR A 225 9.10 8.88 -16.73
N ASP A 226 9.07 9.08 -18.04
CA ASP A 226 8.48 10.26 -18.68
C ASP A 226 7.01 10.04 -19.06
N VAL A 227 6.52 8.80 -18.91
CA VAL A 227 5.17 8.37 -19.31
C VAL A 227 4.24 8.25 -18.11
N TYR A 228 4.76 7.78 -16.98
CA TYR A 228 3.95 7.51 -15.79
C TYR A 228 4.46 8.30 -14.59
N ASP A 229 3.67 9.29 -14.16
CA ASP A 229 4.00 10.17 -13.02
C ASP A 229 4.06 9.43 -11.67
N ASN A 230 3.52 8.21 -11.58
CA ASN A 230 3.28 7.50 -10.32
C ASN A 230 3.81 6.06 -10.32
N VAL A 231 4.89 5.83 -11.07
CA VAL A 231 5.52 4.54 -11.22
C VAL A 231 6.99 4.66 -10.81
N HIS A 232 7.46 3.72 -9.99
CA HIS A 232 8.88 3.60 -9.73
C HIS A 232 9.53 2.83 -10.88
N VAL A 233 10.39 3.50 -11.66
CA VAL A 233 11.11 2.86 -12.76
C VAL A 233 12.58 2.70 -12.36
N VAL A 234 13.06 1.46 -12.36
CA VAL A 234 14.45 1.12 -12.06
C VAL A 234 15.04 0.40 -13.25
N SER A 235 15.72 1.16 -14.10
CA SER A 235 16.38 0.65 -15.30
C SER A 235 17.89 0.57 -15.11
N ASN A 236 18.48 -0.59 -15.38
CA ASN A 236 19.94 -0.79 -15.39
C ASN A 236 20.40 -1.13 -16.81
N GLY A 237 21.13 -0.20 -17.45
CA GLY A 237 21.63 -0.40 -18.81
C GLY A 237 22.52 -1.63 -18.94
N GLY A 238 22.18 -2.52 -19.87
CA GLY A 238 22.92 -3.78 -20.08
C GLY A 238 22.68 -4.86 -19.02
N ALA A 239 21.76 -4.65 -18.08
CA ALA A 239 21.45 -5.63 -17.05
C ALA A 239 20.94 -6.94 -17.64
N LYS A 240 21.36 -8.03 -17.01
CA LYS A 240 20.82 -9.37 -17.23
C LYS A 240 19.70 -9.66 -16.26
N LEU A 241 19.04 -10.80 -16.48
CA LEU A 241 17.97 -11.29 -15.63
C LEU A 241 18.32 -11.27 -14.13
N MET A 242 19.46 -11.85 -13.75
CA MET A 242 19.88 -11.95 -12.35
C MET A 242 20.24 -10.60 -11.74
N ASP A 243 20.78 -9.67 -12.54
CA ASP A 243 21.12 -8.31 -12.07
C ASP A 243 19.84 -7.54 -11.69
N SER A 244 18.84 -7.60 -12.57
CA SER A 244 17.52 -7.02 -12.34
C SER A 244 16.81 -7.68 -11.15
N PHE A 245 16.94 -9.01 -11.00
CA PHE A 245 16.34 -9.73 -9.87
C PHE A 245 16.98 -9.38 -8.52
N HIS A 246 18.32 -9.31 -8.43
CA HIS A 246 18.98 -8.87 -7.20
C HIS A 246 18.61 -7.43 -6.82
N CYS A 247 18.40 -6.57 -7.81
CA CYS A 247 17.91 -5.23 -7.57
C CYS A 247 16.47 -5.24 -7.03
N LEU A 248 15.59 -6.08 -7.57
CA LEU A 248 14.22 -6.27 -7.05
C LEU A 248 14.21 -6.66 -5.57
N ILE A 249 15.00 -7.66 -5.19
CA ILE A 249 15.05 -8.15 -3.79
C ILE A 249 15.44 -7.02 -2.82
N ARG A 250 16.38 -6.15 -3.21
CA ARG A 250 16.81 -5.03 -2.36
C ARG A 250 15.73 -3.96 -2.22
N LEU A 251 14.94 -3.77 -3.26
CA LEU A 251 13.95 -2.69 -3.32
C LEU A 251 12.61 -3.08 -2.74
N ILE A 252 12.22 -4.35 -2.83
CA ILE A 252 10.88 -4.79 -2.42
C ILE A 252 10.64 -4.68 -0.91
N ASP A 253 11.69 -4.75 -0.07
CA ASP A 253 11.58 -4.49 1.36
C ASP A 253 11.53 -2.97 1.69
N ILE A 254 11.98 -2.12 0.77
CA ILE A 254 12.11 -0.66 0.96
C ILE A 254 10.90 0.08 0.39
N LEU A 255 10.40 -0.38 -0.77
CA LEU A 255 9.33 0.25 -1.53
C LEU A 255 8.01 -0.46 -1.21
N ASP A 256 6.99 0.32 -0.86
CA ASP A 256 5.62 -0.16 -0.65
C ASP A 256 4.92 -0.28 -2.02
N VAL A 257 5.20 -1.39 -2.71
CA VAL A 257 4.77 -1.66 -4.10
C VAL A 257 3.81 -2.84 -4.14
N PHE A 258 2.80 -2.76 -5.02
CA PHE A 258 1.79 -3.81 -5.17
C PHE A 258 1.95 -4.60 -6.45
N VAL A 259 2.46 -3.96 -7.51
CA VAL A 259 2.68 -4.60 -8.80
C VAL A 259 4.14 -4.43 -9.15
N VAL A 260 4.79 -5.54 -9.46
CA VAL A 260 6.14 -5.55 -10.01
C VAL A 260 6.04 -5.96 -11.48
N ILE A 261 6.39 -5.06 -12.38
CA ILE A 261 6.54 -5.34 -13.81
C ILE A 261 8.03 -5.51 -14.11
N PHE A 262 8.39 -6.75 -14.44
CA PHE A 262 9.77 -7.16 -14.66
C PHE A 262 10.04 -7.35 -16.15
N HIS A 263 10.98 -6.56 -16.70
CA HIS A 263 11.38 -6.62 -18.11
C HIS A 263 12.89 -6.83 -18.24
N SER A 264 13.32 -8.07 -18.44
CA SER A 264 14.74 -8.39 -18.61
C SER A 264 14.91 -9.71 -19.36
N GLY A 265 16.07 -9.88 -20.00
CA GLY A 265 16.46 -11.15 -20.66
C GLY A 265 17.10 -10.96 -22.03
N THR A 266 16.90 -9.82 -22.70
CA THR A 266 17.47 -9.57 -24.03
C THR A 266 19.01 -9.67 -24.00
N ASN A 267 19.66 -9.13 -22.97
CA ASN A 267 21.12 -9.18 -22.80
C ASN A 267 21.66 -10.59 -22.49
N ASP A 268 20.84 -11.48 -21.94
CA ASP A 268 21.19 -12.88 -21.70
C ASP A 268 21.25 -13.69 -23.00
N LEU A 269 20.48 -13.26 -24.02
CA LEU A 269 20.32 -13.96 -25.30
C LEU A 269 21.24 -13.43 -26.42
N ASN A 270 21.83 -12.24 -26.23
CA ASN A 270 22.51 -11.46 -27.27
C ASN A 270 24.05 -11.62 -27.30
N LYS A 271 24.65 -12.68 -26.74
CA LYS A 271 26.13 -12.81 -26.75
C LYS A 271 26.67 -13.47 -28.02
N HIS A 272 27.72 -12.87 -28.59
CA HIS A 272 28.46 -13.38 -29.75
C HIS A 272 29.41 -14.55 -29.46
N PHE A 273 29.74 -14.84 -28.19
CA PHE A 273 30.90 -15.70 -27.84
C PHE A 273 30.58 -17.11 -27.31
N LYS A 274 29.31 -17.46 -27.07
CA LYS A 274 28.93 -18.83 -26.64
C LYS A 274 28.00 -19.48 -27.67
N PRO A 275 28.04 -20.80 -27.88
CA PRO A 275 27.05 -21.51 -28.67
C PRO A 275 25.62 -21.11 -28.25
N GLY A 276 24.76 -20.84 -29.22
CA GLY A 276 23.43 -20.26 -28.98
C GLY A 276 22.57 -21.06 -28.00
N ASP A 277 22.65 -22.39 -28.08
CA ASP A 277 21.86 -23.31 -27.26
C ASP A 277 22.23 -23.25 -25.78
N ILE A 278 23.52 -23.03 -25.47
CA ILE A 278 24.00 -22.92 -24.09
C ILE A 278 23.47 -21.63 -23.45
N GLN A 279 23.43 -20.52 -24.20
CA GLN A 279 22.92 -19.24 -23.70
C GLN A 279 21.43 -19.34 -23.38
N LEU A 280 20.65 -19.88 -24.32
CA LEU A 280 19.23 -20.06 -24.16
C LEU A 280 18.90 -21.00 -23.00
N LYS A 281 19.64 -22.11 -22.87
CA LYS A 281 19.49 -23.04 -21.74
C LYS A 281 19.78 -22.37 -20.39
N ASN A 282 20.82 -21.56 -20.31
CA ASN A 282 21.15 -20.83 -19.07
C ASN A 282 20.09 -19.78 -18.74
N ALA A 283 19.67 -18.97 -19.72
CA ALA A 283 18.61 -17.98 -19.53
C ALA A 283 17.31 -18.64 -19.04
N LYS A 284 16.92 -19.79 -19.61
CA LYS A 284 15.75 -20.58 -19.15
C LYS A 284 15.90 -21.06 -17.70
N LYS A 285 17.11 -21.50 -17.31
CA LYS A 285 17.38 -21.91 -15.93
C LYS A 285 17.29 -20.72 -14.97
N ASP A 286 17.83 -19.58 -15.36
CA ASP A 286 17.85 -18.36 -14.54
C ASP A 286 16.42 -17.82 -14.35
N ILE A 287 15.59 -17.78 -15.39
CA ILE A 287 14.19 -17.33 -15.26
C ILE A 287 13.35 -18.27 -14.39
N GLN A 288 13.61 -19.58 -14.47
CA GLN A 288 12.97 -20.54 -13.59
C GLN A 288 13.34 -20.31 -12.13
N TYR A 289 14.62 -20.03 -11.84
CA TYR A 289 15.07 -19.66 -10.50
C TYR A 289 14.41 -18.37 -10.02
N VAL A 290 14.47 -17.30 -10.82
CA VAL A 290 13.85 -16.00 -10.51
C VAL A 290 12.37 -16.18 -10.19
N PHE A 291 11.61 -16.91 -11.01
CA PHE A 291 10.18 -17.11 -10.79
C PHE A 291 9.88 -17.89 -9.51
N SER A 292 10.70 -18.91 -9.20
CA SER A 292 10.56 -19.66 -7.95
C SER A 292 10.78 -18.76 -6.73
N SER A 293 11.79 -17.91 -6.73
CA SER A 293 12.06 -16.98 -5.63
C SER A 293 11.04 -15.85 -5.54
N ILE A 294 10.53 -15.38 -6.67
CA ILE A 294 9.47 -14.36 -6.70
C ILE A 294 8.16 -14.91 -6.14
N ARG A 295 7.89 -16.21 -6.26
CA ARG A 295 6.72 -16.82 -5.62
C ARG A 295 6.76 -16.69 -4.10
N ASP A 296 7.94 -16.86 -3.52
CA ASP A 296 8.16 -16.67 -2.08
C ASP A 296 7.98 -15.20 -1.70
N LEU A 297 8.52 -14.27 -2.51
CA LEU A 297 8.35 -12.83 -2.31
C LEU A 297 6.89 -12.38 -2.44
N GLN A 298 6.14 -12.91 -3.42
CA GLN A 298 4.72 -12.63 -3.59
C GLN A 298 3.93 -13.03 -2.36
N THR A 299 4.26 -14.18 -1.76
CA THR A 299 3.58 -14.63 -0.52
C THR A 299 3.95 -13.75 0.67
N LYS A 300 5.22 -13.34 0.77
CA LYS A 300 5.74 -12.50 1.87
C LYS A 300 5.24 -11.05 1.80
N HIS A 301 5.15 -10.48 0.61
CA HIS A 301 4.90 -9.05 0.36
C HIS A 301 3.52 -8.75 -0.22
N ASP A 302 2.71 -9.77 -0.50
CA ASP A 302 1.40 -9.67 -1.16
C ASP A 302 1.44 -8.85 -2.47
N ILE A 303 2.46 -9.13 -3.30
CA ILE A 303 2.66 -8.44 -4.59
C ILE A 303 2.08 -9.23 -5.77
N ALA A 304 1.52 -8.53 -6.75
CA ALA A 304 1.29 -9.08 -8.08
C ALA A 304 2.58 -9.00 -8.90
N PHE A 305 2.97 -10.12 -9.52
CA PHE A 305 4.11 -10.17 -10.40
C PHE A 305 3.70 -10.29 -11.86
N VAL A 306 4.32 -9.48 -12.70
CA VAL A 306 4.07 -9.39 -14.13
C VAL A 306 5.40 -9.48 -14.86
N PHE A 307 5.52 -10.44 -15.76
CA PHE A 307 6.68 -10.56 -16.62
C PHE A 307 6.38 -9.95 -17.99
N SER A 308 7.19 -8.98 -18.39
CA SER A 308 7.10 -8.37 -19.72
C SER A 308 8.06 -9.07 -20.67
N GLY A 309 7.52 -9.80 -21.65
CA GLY A 309 8.30 -10.60 -22.59
C GLY A 309 9.34 -9.78 -23.35
N CYS A 310 10.47 -10.40 -23.69
CA CYS A 310 11.56 -9.75 -24.42
C CYS A 310 11.08 -9.29 -25.81
N ILE A 311 11.54 -8.12 -26.24
CA ILE A 311 11.18 -7.52 -27.54
C ILE A 311 12.14 -8.05 -28.60
N LYS A 312 11.63 -8.33 -29.80
CA LYS A 312 12.45 -8.75 -30.95
C LYS A 312 13.46 -7.67 -31.33
N THR A 313 14.66 -8.11 -31.71
CA THR A 313 15.78 -7.28 -32.17
C THR A 313 15.86 -7.26 -33.70
N CYS A 314 16.82 -6.51 -34.26
CA CYS A 314 17.13 -6.58 -35.69
C CYS A 314 17.79 -7.92 -36.11
N ASN A 315 18.31 -8.72 -35.16
CA ASN A 315 19.03 -9.96 -35.42
C ASN A 315 18.11 -11.20 -35.36
N ASP A 316 17.96 -11.89 -36.49
CA ASP A 316 17.03 -13.03 -36.61
C ASP A 316 17.45 -14.27 -35.80
N VAL A 317 18.75 -14.49 -35.62
CA VAL A 317 19.25 -15.57 -34.77
C VAL A 317 18.91 -15.31 -33.31
N VAL A 318 19.03 -14.06 -32.86
CA VAL A 318 18.62 -13.66 -31.50
C VAL A 318 17.11 -13.74 -31.35
N ASN A 319 16.34 -13.39 -32.39
CA ASN A 319 14.88 -13.46 -32.38
C ASN A 319 14.35 -14.89 -32.23
N PHE A 320 15.01 -15.88 -32.82
CA PHE A 320 14.67 -17.29 -32.59
C PHE A 320 14.77 -17.64 -31.10
N ARG A 321 15.85 -17.21 -30.44
CA ARG A 321 16.05 -17.42 -29.00
C ARG A 321 15.05 -16.65 -28.15
N ILE A 322 14.73 -15.40 -28.51
CA ILE A 322 13.72 -14.58 -27.84
C ILE A 322 12.35 -15.26 -27.90
N ASN A 323 11.95 -15.78 -29.06
CA ASN A 323 10.67 -16.47 -29.21
C ASN A 323 10.59 -17.72 -28.31
N ASP A 324 11.65 -18.53 -28.29
CA ASP A 324 11.72 -19.73 -27.45
C ASP A 324 11.77 -19.38 -25.94
N PHE A 325 12.53 -18.34 -25.58
CA PHE A 325 12.60 -17.83 -24.21
C PHE A 325 11.26 -17.25 -23.73
N ASN A 326 10.57 -16.46 -24.57
CA ASN A 326 9.25 -15.90 -24.25
C ASN A 326 8.19 -16.99 -24.14
N THR A 327 8.23 -18.01 -25.00
CA THR A 327 7.32 -19.16 -24.93
C THR A 327 7.49 -19.88 -23.58
N HIS A 328 8.73 -20.16 -23.21
CA HIS A 328 9.04 -20.79 -21.92
C HIS A 328 8.63 -19.90 -20.73
N SER A 329 8.92 -18.60 -20.79
CA SER A 329 8.55 -17.64 -19.73
C SER A 329 7.03 -17.55 -19.57
N LYS A 330 6.26 -17.59 -20.68
CA LYS A 330 4.80 -17.61 -20.67
C LYS A 330 4.25 -18.88 -20.04
N GLU A 331 4.86 -20.04 -20.28
CA GLU A 331 4.53 -21.30 -19.60
C GLU A 331 4.82 -21.23 -18.09
N LEU A 332 5.98 -20.68 -17.71
CA LEU A 332 6.33 -20.49 -16.30
C LEU A 332 5.36 -19.51 -15.61
N CYS A 333 4.96 -18.41 -16.27
CA CYS A 333 3.96 -17.49 -15.74
C CYS A 333 2.65 -18.22 -15.43
N ARG A 334 2.16 -19.08 -16.33
CA ARG A 334 0.98 -19.91 -16.07
C ARG A 334 1.18 -20.84 -14.88
N ARG A 335 2.33 -21.50 -14.80
CA ARG A 335 2.66 -22.43 -13.70
C ARG A 335 2.70 -21.75 -12.33
N PHE A 336 3.27 -20.56 -12.24
CA PHE A 336 3.42 -19.80 -11.00
C PHE A 336 2.27 -18.83 -10.72
N ASN A 337 1.26 -18.79 -11.59
CA ASN A 337 0.14 -17.85 -11.54
C ASN A 337 0.59 -16.37 -11.57
N PHE A 338 1.53 -16.07 -12.46
CA PHE A 338 1.97 -14.71 -12.79
C PHE A 338 1.36 -14.25 -14.11
N PHE A 339 1.35 -12.94 -14.33
CA PHE A 339 0.92 -12.36 -15.60
C PHE A 339 2.07 -12.28 -16.59
N PHE A 340 1.75 -12.38 -17.88
CA PHE A 340 2.72 -12.27 -18.98
C PHE A 340 2.23 -11.23 -19.99
N ILE A 341 3.04 -10.21 -20.25
CA ILE A 341 2.78 -9.20 -21.29
C ILE A 341 3.52 -9.61 -22.56
N ASP A 342 2.76 -9.84 -23.63
CA ASP A 342 3.27 -10.30 -24.91
C ASP A 342 3.64 -9.11 -25.80
N ASN A 343 4.94 -8.90 -25.99
CA ASN A 343 5.48 -7.81 -26.82
C ASN A 343 5.83 -8.26 -28.24
N SER A 344 5.34 -9.42 -28.68
CA SER A 344 5.67 -9.98 -30.00
C SER A 344 5.14 -9.18 -31.19
N ASN A 345 4.19 -8.28 -30.95
CA ASN A 345 3.64 -7.32 -31.93
C ASN A 345 4.62 -6.18 -32.28
N ILE A 346 5.62 -5.90 -31.43
CA ILE A 346 6.64 -4.87 -31.71
C ILE A 346 7.63 -5.44 -32.73
N SER A 347 7.53 -4.96 -33.97
CA SER A 347 8.38 -5.38 -35.09
C SER A 347 9.72 -4.64 -35.13
N LYS A 348 10.63 -5.06 -36.01
CA LYS A 348 11.92 -4.36 -36.29
C LYS A 348 11.73 -2.88 -36.64
N ARG A 349 10.56 -2.49 -37.19
CA ARG A 349 10.24 -1.09 -37.51
C ARG A 349 10.01 -0.22 -36.27
N GLY A 350 9.80 -0.82 -35.11
CA GLY A 350 9.67 -0.14 -33.82
C GLY A 350 11.00 0.15 -33.13
N LEU A 351 12.13 -0.14 -33.77
CA LEU A 351 13.46 0.05 -33.18
C LEU A 351 14.17 1.26 -33.79
N VAL A 352 14.93 1.99 -32.96
CA VAL A 352 15.83 3.08 -33.40
C VAL A 352 17.21 2.53 -33.78
N ASP A 353 17.63 1.46 -33.11
CA ASP A 353 18.86 0.72 -33.39
C ASP A 353 18.56 -0.79 -33.39
N SER A 354 19.57 -1.63 -33.16
CA SER A 354 19.38 -3.08 -33.14
C SER A 354 18.46 -3.59 -32.01
N VAL A 355 18.23 -2.81 -30.94
CA VAL A 355 17.58 -3.27 -29.70
C VAL A 355 16.64 -2.23 -29.06
N HIS A 356 16.93 -0.93 -29.13
CA HIS A 356 16.17 0.12 -28.45
C HIS A 356 14.95 0.58 -29.26
N LEU A 357 13.88 0.94 -28.55
CA LEU A 357 12.62 1.37 -29.15
C LEU A 357 12.68 2.81 -29.69
N ASN A 358 12.22 3.00 -30.92
CA ASN A 358 11.84 4.32 -31.45
C ASN A 358 10.46 4.73 -30.91
N GLU A 359 9.96 5.91 -31.29
CA GLU A 359 8.67 6.42 -30.82
C GLU A 359 7.50 5.46 -31.11
N THR A 360 7.43 4.92 -32.33
CA THR A 360 6.41 3.91 -32.69
C THR A 360 6.50 2.67 -31.80
N GLY A 361 7.70 2.15 -31.57
CA GLY A 361 7.91 1.00 -30.68
C GLY A 361 7.55 1.29 -29.23
N ARG A 362 7.87 2.49 -28.73
CA ARG A 362 7.51 2.94 -27.38
C ARG A 362 5.99 3.00 -27.21
N ASN A 363 5.28 3.56 -28.19
CA ASN A 363 3.82 3.65 -28.15
C ASN A 363 3.16 2.27 -28.16
N MET A 364 3.67 1.33 -28.97
CA MET A 364 3.19 -0.06 -28.95
C MET A 364 3.48 -0.76 -27.62
N PHE A 365 4.66 -0.53 -27.04
CA PHE A 365 5.01 -1.08 -25.73
C PHE A 365 4.10 -0.52 -24.63
N ILE A 366 3.88 0.80 -24.60
CA ILE A 366 2.92 1.44 -23.69
C ILE A 366 1.51 0.88 -23.90
N GLN A 367 1.07 0.67 -25.13
CA GLN A 367 -0.24 0.09 -25.43
C GLN A 367 -0.38 -1.32 -24.85
N ASN A 368 0.65 -2.16 -24.99
CA ASN A 368 0.66 -3.50 -24.40
C ASN A 368 0.63 -3.46 -22.87
N LEU A 369 1.38 -2.53 -22.26
CA LEU A 369 1.36 -2.31 -20.80
C LEU A 369 -0.01 -1.82 -20.33
N ASN A 370 -0.60 -0.84 -21.01
CA ASN A 370 -1.92 -0.30 -20.70
C ASN A 370 -3.01 -1.36 -20.83
N GLY A 371 -2.96 -2.21 -21.86
CA GLY A 371 -3.90 -3.31 -22.03
C GLY A 371 -3.83 -4.36 -20.91
N PHE A 372 -2.74 -4.39 -20.14
CA PHE A 372 -2.64 -5.17 -18.91
C PHE A 372 -3.13 -4.40 -17.67
N MET A 373 -2.91 -3.09 -17.63
CA MET A 373 -3.33 -2.24 -16.51
C MET A 373 -4.82 -1.85 -16.54
N SER A 374 -5.46 -1.93 -17.71
CA SER A 374 -6.90 -1.76 -17.98
C SER A 374 -7.65 -3.07 -17.95
#